data_AF-A0A1X7MW57-F1
#
_entry.id   AF-A0A1X7MW57-F1
#
_cell.length_a   1.000
_cell.length_b   1.000
_cell.length_c   1.000
_cell.angle_alpha   90.00
_cell.angle_beta   90.00
_cell.angle_gamma   90.00
#
_symmetry.space_group_name_H-M   'P 1'
#
loop_
_entity.id
_entity.type
_entity.pdbx_description
1 polymer ?
#
loop_
_entity_poly.entity_id
_entity_poly.type
_entity_poly.pdbx_seq_one_letter_code
_entity_poly.pdbx_strand_id
1 'polypeptide(L)'
;MRNDIATIILSIIILGKSIGIINILLGKYTSNFVSYFTVAPIDSYQLKDLSKEEQKKFNYLASLSSVIDIIISFVIIIFLSKVTIEVILFLSFLLYANSLFFSKYMSKVFKLIY
;
A
#
# COMPACT_ATOMS: atom_id res chain seq x y z
N MET A 1 27.50 8.04 2.01
CA MET A 1 26.57 9.13 1.66
C MET A 1 25.17 8.67 1.99
N ARG A 2 24.42 9.47 2.75
CA ARG A 2 23.00 9.20 3.01
C ARG A 2 22.28 9.31 1.66
N ASN A 3 21.53 8.29 1.25
CA ASN A 3 20.81 8.33 -0.01
C ASN A 3 19.52 9.16 0.21
N ASP A 4 19.69 10.48 0.26
CA ASP A 4 18.64 11.43 0.64
C ASP A 4 17.46 11.37 -0.34
N ILE A 5 17.74 11.11 -1.63
CA ILE A 5 16.71 10.90 -2.66
C ILE A 5 15.83 9.68 -2.32
N ALA A 6 16.44 8.54 -1.98
CA ALA A 6 15.69 7.34 -1.59
C ALA A 6 14.87 7.58 -0.31
N THR A 7 15.43 8.34 0.63
CA THR A 7 14.74 8.71 1.88
C THR A 7 13.52 9.58 1.60
N ILE A 8 13.65 10.58 0.72
CA ILE A 8 12.54 11.46 0.30
C ILE A 8 11.44 10.64 -0.39
N ILE A 9 11.81 9.77 -1.34
CA ILE A 9 10.86 8.91 -2.05
C ILE A 9 10.07 8.02 -1.08
N LEU A 10 10.76 7.34 -0.16
CA LEU A 10 10.10 6.48 0.84
C LEU A 10 9.21 7.29 1.78
N SER A 11 9.61 8.51 2.13
CA SER A 11 8.79 9.41 2.96
C SER A 11 7.50 9.82 2.25
N ILE A 12 7.57 10.11 0.94
CA ILE A 12 6.38 10.37 0.11
C ILE A 12 5.47 9.14 0.04
N ILE A 13 6.05 7.94 -0.13
CA ILE A 13 5.28 6.69 -0.14
C ILE A 13 4.54 6.48 1.18
N ILE A 14 5.23 6.66 2.32
CA ILE A 14 4.64 6.54 3.66
C ILE A 14 3.49 7.54 3.83
N LEU A 15 3.69 8.79 3.45
CA LEU A 15 2.66 9.83 3.54
C LEU A 15 1.46 9.50 2.65
N GLY A 16 1.71 9.15 1.38
CA GLY A 16 0.66 8.80 0.42
C GLY A 16 -0.17 7.61 0.88
N LYS A 17 0.48 6.54 1.37
CA LYS A 17 -0.19 5.39 1.97
C LYS A 17 -0.99 5.75 3.20
N SER A 18 -0.44 6.57 4.09
CA SER A 18 -1.14 7.01 5.31
C SER A 18 -2.42 7.79 4.97
N ILE A 19 -2.34 8.73 4.02
CA ILE A 19 -3.51 9.49 3.54
C ILE A 19 -4.50 8.56 2.83
N GLY A 20 -4.02 7.58 2.06
CA GLY A 20 -4.83 6.55 1.41
C GLY A 20 -5.64 5.74 2.42
N ILE A 21 -5.00 5.22 3.48
CA ILE A 21 -5.67 4.49 4.56
C ILE A 21 -6.74 5.36 5.23
N ILE A 22 -6.39 6.61 5.59
CA ILE A 22 -7.35 7.52 6.23
C ILE A 22 -8.58 7.72 5.32
N ASN A 23 -8.37 7.91 4.02
CA ASN A 23 -9.48 8.04 3.07
C ASN A 23 -10.33 6.77 2.98
N ILE A 24 -9.72 5.58 2.98
CA ILE A 24 -10.46 4.30 3.03
C ILE A 24 -11.30 4.20 4.32
N LEU A 25 -10.71 4.53 5.48
CA LEU A 25 -11.41 4.50 6.77
C LEU A 25 -12.58 5.50 6.83
N LEU A 26 -12.46 6.63 6.13
CA LEU A 26 -13.51 7.63 5.97
C LEU A 26 -14.54 7.30 4.86
N GLY A 27 -14.42 6.15 4.19
CA GLY A 27 -15.29 5.76 3.09
C GLY A 27 -15.09 6.57 1.79
N LYS A 28 -14.01 7.35 1.70
CA LYS A 28 -13.63 8.17 0.55
C LYS A 28 -12.83 7.35 -0.47
N TYR A 29 -13.42 6.26 -0.94
CA TYR A 29 -12.74 5.32 -1.82
C TYR A 29 -12.24 5.97 -3.12
N THR A 30 -13.01 6.86 -3.74
CA THR A 30 -12.69 7.55 -5.01
C THR A 30 -11.57 8.60 -4.94
N SER A 31 -10.89 8.73 -3.80
CA SER A 31 -9.78 9.68 -3.66
C SER A 31 -8.58 9.25 -4.52
N ASN A 32 -7.87 10.24 -5.10
CA ASN A 32 -6.61 9.99 -5.82
C ASN A 32 -5.61 9.23 -4.95
N PHE A 33 -5.54 9.52 -3.65
CA PHE A 33 -4.63 8.83 -2.74
C PHE A 33 -4.96 7.34 -2.59
N VAL A 34 -6.23 6.98 -2.61
CA VAL A 34 -6.64 5.57 -2.58
C VAL A 34 -6.21 4.90 -3.87
N SER A 35 -6.51 5.52 -5.01
CA SER A 35 -6.21 4.96 -6.33
C SER A 35 -4.71 4.77 -6.59
N TYR A 36 -3.86 5.69 -6.11
CA TYR A 36 -2.42 5.65 -6.38
C TYR A 36 -1.57 4.98 -5.30
N PHE A 37 -1.98 5.02 -4.03
CA PHE A 37 -1.13 4.57 -2.92
C PHE A 37 -1.64 3.33 -2.20
N THR A 38 -2.87 2.90 -2.45
CA THR A 38 -3.43 1.70 -1.82
C THR A 38 -3.49 0.53 -2.80
N VAL A 39 -3.48 -0.67 -2.25
CA VAL A 39 -3.45 -1.92 -3.02
C VAL A 39 -4.86 -2.29 -3.51
N ALA A 40 -5.65 -1.31 -3.92
CA ALA A 40 -6.99 -1.57 -4.44
C ALA A 40 -6.85 -2.22 -5.82
N PRO A 41 -7.19 -3.51 -6.01
CA PRO A 41 -7.25 -4.12 -7.35
C PRO A 41 -8.50 -3.67 -8.11
N ILE A 42 -9.33 -2.87 -7.46
CA ILE A 42 -10.62 -2.38 -7.92
C ILE A 42 -10.43 -0.91 -8.18
N ASP A 43 -10.93 -0.43 -9.31
CA ASP A 43 -11.09 1.00 -9.45
C ASP A 43 -11.94 1.53 -8.30
N SER A 44 -11.46 2.61 -7.70
CA SER A 44 -12.01 3.15 -6.47
C SER A 44 -13.51 3.48 -6.51
N TYR A 45 -14.10 3.61 -7.70
CA TYR A 45 -15.53 3.78 -7.90
C TYR A 45 -16.34 2.50 -7.62
N GLN A 46 -15.85 1.31 -7.98
CA GLN A 46 -16.61 0.06 -7.79
C GLN A 46 -16.62 -0.40 -6.32
N LEU A 47 -15.71 0.13 -5.49
CA LEU A 47 -15.72 -0.09 -4.03
C LEU A 47 -16.99 0.43 -3.35
N LYS A 48 -17.65 1.44 -3.94
CA LYS A 48 -18.92 1.97 -3.43
C LYS A 48 -20.08 1.00 -3.63
N ASP A 49 -19.98 0.12 -4.62
CA ASP A 49 -21.04 -0.81 -5.00
C ASP A 49 -20.98 -2.11 -4.18
N LEU A 50 -19.90 -2.33 -3.42
CA LEU A 50 -19.74 -3.46 -2.50
C LEU A 50 -20.69 -3.34 -1.30
N SER A 51 -21.14 -4.49 -0.79
CA SER A 51 -21.90 -4.55 0.46
C SER A 51 -21.09 -4.03 1.67
N LYS A 52 -21.75 -3.63 2.75
CA LYS A 52 -21.06 -3.12 3.96
C LYS A 52 -20.08 -4.13 4.56
N GLU A 53 -20.36 -5.43 4.47
CA GLU A 53 -19.44 -6.48 4.95
C GLU A 53 -18.21 -6.60 4.05
N GLU A 54 -18.39 -6.54 2.74
CA GLU A 54 -17.31 -6.56 1.77
C GLU A 54 -16.42 -5.32 1.90
N GLN A 55 -17.01 -4.14 2.09
CA GLN A 55 -16.27 -2.91 2.38
C GLN A 55 -15.45 -3.02 3.67
N LYS A 56 -16.01 -3.59 4.75
CA LYS A 56 -15.24 -3.83 5.99
C LYS A 56 -14.03 -4.75 5.74
N LYS A 57 -14.23 -5.81 4.96
CA LYS A 57 -13.16 -6.75 4.59
C LYS A 57 -12.10 -6.08 3.72
N PHE A 58 -12.51 -5.25 2.76
CA PHE A 58 -11.61 -4.45 1.94
C PHE A 58 -10.79 -3.49 2.82
N ASN A 59 -11.45 -2.72 3.69
CA ASN A 59 -10.81 -1.75 4.57
C ASN A 59 -9.75 -2.40 5.45
N TYR A 60 -10.07 -3.58 6.02
CA TYR A 60 -9.13 -4.35 6.81
C TYR A 60 -7.90 -4.77 5.98
N LEU A 61 -8.10 -5.40 4.82
CA LEU A 61 -7.01 -5.87 3.97
C LEU A 61 -6.15 -4.72 3.42
N ALA A 62 -6.78 -3.63 3.00
CA ALA A 62 -6.09 -2.45 2.46
C ALA A 62 -5.26 -1.75 3.54
N SER A 63 -5.81 -1.63 4.75
CA SER A 63 -5.10 -1.08 5.89
C SER A 63 -3.93 -1.97 6.30
N LEU A 64 -4.13 -3.29 6.38
CA LEU A 64 -3.08 -4.24 6.75
C LEU A 64 -1.92 -4.21 5.76
N SER A 65 -2.21 -4.26 4.46
CA SER A 65 -1.20 -4.17 3.40
C SER A 65 -0.41 -2.87 3.49
N SER A 66 -1.10 -1.75 3.67
CA SER A 66 -0.46 -0.44 3.74
C SER A 66 0.38 -0.26 5.00
N VAL A 67 -0.03 -0.84 6.13
CA VAL A 67 0.77 -0.87 7.37
C VAL A 67 2.04 -1.68 7.18
N ILE A 68 1.96 -2.86 6.53
CA ILE A 68 3.14 -3.66 6.20
C ILE A 68 4.12 -2.84 5.34
N ASP A 69 3.62 -2.17 4.30
CA ASP A 69 4.46 -1.33 3.43
C ASP A 69 5.11 -0.17 4.18
N ILE A 70 4.38 0.48 5.10
CA ILE A 70 4.91 1.55 5.94
C ILE A 70 6.03 1.01 6.83
N ILE A 71 5.84 -0.15 7.47
CA ILE A 71 6.86 -0.79 8.32
C ILE A 71 8.11 -1.12 7.50
N ILE A 72 7.95 -1.75 6.32
CA ILE A 72 9.08 -2.07 5.45
C ILE A 72 9.79 -0.78 5.02
N SER A 73 9.06 0.27 4.66
CA SER A 73 9.64 1.56 4.27
C SER A 73 10.43 2.21 5.41
N PHE A 74 9.94 2.15 6.66
CA PHE A 74 10.68 2.62 7.83
C PHE A 74 11.95 1.80 8.08
N VAL A 75 11.88 0.47 7.95
CA VAL A 75 13.06 -0.41 8.02
C VAL A 75 14.08 0.04 6.96
N ILE A 76 13.68 0.21 5.71
CA ILE A 76 14.59 0.68 4.65
C ILE A 76 15.22 2.03 5.02
N ILE A 77 14.45 3.00 5.51
CA ILE A 77 14.97 4.33 5.93
C ILE A 77 16.02 4.21 7.04
N ILE A 78 15.78 3.38 8.05
CA ILE A 78 16.72 3.20 9.18
C ILE A 78 18.03 2.55 8.71
N PHE A 79 17.93 1.61 7.78
CA PHE A 79 19.05 0.78 7.32
C PHE A 79 19.76 1.33 6.07
N LEU A 80 19.20 2.35 5.42
CA LEU A 80 19.68 2.97 4.17
C LEU A 80 21.13 3.47 4.23
N SER A 81 21.65 3.78 5.42
CA SER A 81 23.04 4.22 5.63
C SER A 81 23.99 3.12 6.12
N LYS A 82 23.46 1.95 6.48
CA LYS A 82 24.21 0.89 7.20
C LYS A 82 24.26 -0.44 6.47
N VAL A 83 23.51 -0.61 5.39
CA VAL A 83 23.33 -1.91 4.75
C VAL A 83 23.63 -1.83 3.26
N THR A 84 24.09 -2.96 2.71
CA THR A 84 24.48 -3.08 1.31
C THR A 84 23.28 -2.94 0.37
N ILE A 85 23.56 -2.59 -0.88
CA ILE A 85 22.54 -2.30 -1.90
C ILE A 85 21.58 -3.47 -2.13
N GLU A 86 22.07 -4.71 -1.95
CA GLU A 86 21.28 -5.94 -2.11
C GLU A 86 20.13 -6.01 -1.11
N VAL A 87 20.33 -5.57 0.14
CA VAL A 87 19.27 -5.57 1.15
C VAL A 87 18.23 -4.49 0.87
N ILE A 88 18.66 -3.33 0.38
CA ILE A 88 17.74 -2.26 -0.05
C ILE A 88 16.88 -2.77 -1.20
N LEU A 89 17.48 -3.39 -2.22
CA LEU A 89 16.78 -3.99 -3.35
C LEU A 89 15.82 -5.10 -2.91
N PHE A 90 16.23 -5.97 -1.98
CA PHE A 90 15.39 -7.03 -1.44
C PHE A 90 14.17 -6.46 -0.69
N LEU A 91 14.35 -5.43 0.15
CA LEU A 91 13.25 -4.79 0.86
C LEU A 91 12.32 -4.02 -0.10
N SER A 92 12.86 -3.37 -1.13
CA SER A 92 12.06 -2.78 -2.21
C SER A 92 11.28 -3.83 -3.00
N PHE A 93 11.86 -4.99 -3.24
CA PHE A 93 11.15 -6.13 -3.83
C PHE A 93 10.02 -6.61 -2.92
N LEU A 94 10.23 -6.68 -1.60
CA LEU A 94 9.17 -7.05 -0.65
C LEU A 94 8.01 -6.04 -0.65
N LEU A 95 8.28 -4.73 -0.75
CA LEU A 95 7.24 -3.71 -0.93
C LEU A 95 6.38 -3.98 -2.17
N TYR A 96 7.04 -4.24 -3.30
CA TYR A 96 6.34 -4.55 -4.55
C TYR A 96 5.55 -5.87 -4.47
N ALA A 97 6.17 -6.91 -3.92
CA ALA A 97 5.55 -8.22 -3.75
C ALA A 97 4.31 -8.15 -2.84
N ASN A 98 4.38 -7.40 -1.72
CA ASN A 98 3.24 -7.21 -0.81
C ASN A 98 2.03 -6.63 -1.55
N SER A 99 2.25 -5.59 -2.37
CA SER A 99 1.20 -5.00 -3.21
C SER A 99 0.60 -6.01 -4.18
N LEU A 100 1.42 -6.82 -4.85
CA LEU A 100 0.91 -7.85 -5.77
C LEU A 100 0.11 -8.95 -5.05
N PHE A 101 0.60 -9.44 -3.91
CA PHE A 101 -0.08 -10.49 -3.14
C PHE A 101 -1.45 -10.03 -2.66
N PHE A 102 -1.54 -8.85 -2.05
CA PHE A 102 -2.81 -8.32 -1.55
C PHE A 102 -3.77 -7.97 -2.69
N SER A 103 -3.27 -7.41 -3.80
CA SER A 103 -4.09 -7.13 -4.99
C SER A 103 -4.71 -8.41 -5.55
N LYS A 104 -3.90 -9.46 -5.75
CA LYS A 104 -4.38 -10.76 -6.24
C LYS A 104 -5.36 -11.43 -5.26
N TYR A 105 -5.09 -11.36 -3.96
CA TYR A 105 -5.98 -11.90 -2.95
C TYR A 105 -7.32 -11.16 -2.91
N MET A 106 -7.30 -9.83 -2.93
CA MET A 106 -8.51 -9.01 -2.98
C MET A 106 -9.31 -9.27 -4.27
N SER A 107 -8.65 -9.36 -5.43
CA SER A 107 -9.29 -9.72 -6.70
C SER A 107 -10.10 -11.03 -6.59
N LYS A 108 -9.48 -12.06 -6.00
CA LYS A 108 -10.12 -13.35 -5.75
C LYS A 108 -11.29 -13.25 -4.76
N VAL A 109 -11.13 -12.48 -3.67
CA VAL A 109 -12.16 -12.34 -2.63
C VAL A 109 -13.42 -11.66 -3.16
N PHE A 110 -13.26 -10.63 -3.98
CA PHE A 110 -14.37 -9.85 -4.52
C PHE A 110 -14.84 -10.32 -5.91
N LYS A 111 -14.33 -11.47 -6.39
CA LYS A 111 -14.68 -12.08 -7.69
C LYS A 111 -14.56 -11.10 -8.87
N LEU A 112 -13.53 -10.27 -8.84
CA LEU A 112 -13.33 -9.26 -9.87
C LEU A 112 -12.75 -9.96 -11.10
N ILE A 113 -13.53 -9.99 -12.17
CA ILE A 113 -13.11 -10.45 -13.47
C ILE A 113 -12.41 -9.25 -14.13
N TYR A 114 -11.11 -9.37 -14.35
CA TYR A 114 -10.36 -8.50 -15.25
C TYR A 114 -10.62 -8.90 -16.70
#